data_AF-A0A1G7V631-F1
#
_entry.id   AF-A0A1G7V631-F1
#
_cell.length_a   1.000
_cell.length_b   1.000
_cell.length_c   1.000
_cell.angle_alpha   90.00
_cell.angle_beta   90.00
_cell.angle_gamma   90.00
#
_symmetry.space_group_name_H-M   'P 1'
#
loop_
_entity.id
_entity.type
_entity.pdbx_description
1 polymer ?
#
loop_
_entity_poly.entity_id
_entity_poly.type
_entity_poly.pdbx_seq_one_letter_code
_entity_poly.pdbx_strand_id
1 'polypeptide(L)'
;MAESRRPRNLIPLLTLAGALAIAAVVAIVLLMNRMPAPTAAPAPGSPTPEASTPSVAPSPTPTEAEEPTANEVALGEEGFTIVADDGSELFAYGWRDDAAGAVSALTDAFGSEPSESVYEGDGTHFPDYTSYTWDGFTYFDMIPTEGGKSRDEYSIPSYVTMTGQAVDGVTVTPEFDLAIGLTADEVRALGPDKELAMPDGEPRFFFAIDRADGAGENGELDGYSPWVDTDPADETVVSISYRPYYDF
;
A
#
# COMPACT_ATOMS: atom_id res chain seq x y z
N MET A 1 -3.24 -13.97 62.06
CA MET A 1 -2.97 -15.33 61.55
C MET A 1 -2.21 -15.18 60.26
N ALA A 2 -1.03 -15.79 60.20
CA ALA A 2 -0.17 -15.93 59.04
C ALA A 2 -0.23 -17.39 58.60
N GLU A 3 -0.08 -17.62 57.29
CA GLU A 3 0.58 -18.76 56.62
C GLU A 3 -0.02 -18.89 55.19
N SER A 4 0.72 -19.17 54.13
CA SER A 4 2.14 -19.07 53.79
C SER A 4 2.25 -19.52 52.32
N ARG A 5 3.12 -18.85 51.54
CA ARG A 5 4.08 -19.37 50.52
C ARG A 5 3.61 -20.49 49.55
N ARG A 6 3.93 -20.49 48.25
CA ARG A 6 4.85 -19.71 47.39
C ARG A 6 4.60 -20.15 45.92
N PRO A 7 5.13 -19.41 44.93
CA PRO A 7 4.90 -19.55 43.49
C PRO A 7 5.90 -20.49 42.79
N ARG A 8 5.61 -20.85 41.53
CA ARG A 8 6.45 -21.55 40.52
C ARG A 8 5.62 -21.62 39.23
N ASN A 9 6.02 -21.26 38.00
CA ASN A 9 7.24 -20.78 37.35
C ASN A 9 6.71 -20.04 36.08
N LEU A 10 7.13 -18.83 35.70
CA LEU A 10 8.40 -18.47 35.06
C LEU A 10 8.79 -19.39 33.89
N ILE A 11 8.96 -18.76 32.71
CA ILE A 11 9.85 -19.09 31.57
C ILE A 11 9.13 -19.42 30.23
N PRO A 12 9.51 -18.79 29.09
CA PRO A 12 9.08 -17.43 28.69
C PRO A 12 9.08 -17.28 27.13
N LEU A 13 9.26 -16.06 26.59
CA LEU A 13 10.03 -15.73 25.37
C LEU A 13 10.19 -16.85 24.32
N LEU A 14 9.44 -16.86 23.23
CA LEU A 14 9.77 -17.71 22.07
C LEU A 14 9.17 -17.25 20.73
N THR A 15 9.20 -15.95 20.42
CA THR A 15 8.98 -15.47 19.04
C THR A 15 9.93 -14.32 18.64
N LEU A 16 11.06 -14.18 19.33
CA LEU A 16 12.18 -13.30 18.93
C LEU A 16 13.51 -14.08 18.76
N ALA A 17 13.44 -15.39 18.51
CA ALA A 17 14.61 -16.26 18.30
C ALA A 17 14.53 -17.13 17.02
N GLY A 18 13.47 -16.99 16.21
CA GLY A 18 13.33 -17.70 14.93
C GLY A 18 14.04 -17.02 13.75
N ALA A 19 14.15 -15.69 13.78
CA ALA A 19 14.74 -14.91 12.68
C ALA A 19 16.28 -14.86 12.69
N LEU A 20 16.94 -15.20 13.80
CA LEU A 20 18.41 -15.20 13.89
C LEU A 20 19.06 -16.56 13.64
N ALA A 21 18.28 -17.65 13.60
CA ALA A 21 18.81 -19.01 13.39
C ALA A 21 19.00 -19.36 11.90
N ILE A 22 18.21 -18.75 11.01
CA ILE A 22 18.26 -19.03 9.56
C ILE A 22 19.46 -18.31 8.90
N ALA A 23 19.82 -17.11 9.36
CA ALA A 23 20.98 -16.37 8.86
C ALA A 23 22.32 -17.06 9.19
N ALA A 24 22.42 -17.76 10.33
CA ALA A 24 23.64 -18.46 10.74
C ALA A 24 23.90 -19.75 9.93
N VAL A 25 22.85 -20.45 9.49
CA VAL A 25 22.99 -21.70 8.71
C VAL A 25 23.48 -21.42 7.28
N VAL A 26 23.02 -20.34 6.65
CA VAL A 26 23.45 -19.96 5.29
C VAL A 26 24.92 -19.50 5.28
N ALA A 27 25.38 -18.79 6.31
CA ALA A 27 26.79 -18.38 6.43
C ALA A 27 27.75 -19.56 6.67
N ILE A 28 27.32 -20.60 7.41
CA ILE A 28 28.15 -21.79 7.65
C ILE A 28 28.27 -22.66 6.39
N VAL A 29 27.20 -22.81 5.60
CA VAL A 29 27.25 -23.57 4.33
C VAL A 29 28.17 -22.90 3.29
N LEU A 30 28.19 -21.56 3.24
CA LEU A 30 29.09 -20.81 2.34
C LEU A 30 30.56 -20.82 2.81
N LEU A 31 30.82 -20.99 4.12
CA LEU A 31 32.18 -21.06 4.66
C LEU A 31 32.78 -22.48 4.60
N MET A 32 31.96 -23.54 4.69
CA MET A 32 32.44 -24.93 4.70
C MET A 32 32.77 -25.51 3.32
N ASN A 33 32.42 -24.82 2.22
CA ASN A 33 32.75 -25.29 0.86
C ASN A 33 34.14 -24.84 0.35
N ARG A 34 34.99 -24.28 1.22
CA ARG A 34 36.41 -24.02 0.94
C ARG A 34 37.28 -25.10 1.59
N MET A 35 37.22 -26.32 1.07
CA MET A 35 38.28 -27.29 1.34
C MET A 35 39.48 -27.00 0.42
N PRO A 36 40.67 -26.69 0.96
CA PRO A 36 41.90 -26.81 0.20
C PRO A 36 42.22 -28.30 0.04
N ALA A 37 42.48 -28.73 -1.21
CA ALA A 37 42.94 -30.07 -1.51
C ALA A 37 44.23 -30.43 -0.73
N PRO A 38 44.45 -31.70 -0.36
CA PRO A 38 45.62 -32.10 0.40
C PRO A 38 46.90 -31.97 -0.43
N THR A 39 47.88 -31.21 0.08
CA THR A 39 49.25 -31.19 -0.42
C THR A 39 49.92 -32.52 -0.10
N ALA A 40 50.19 -33.32 -1.13
CA ALA A 40 51.06 -34.49 -1.04
C ALA A 40 52.54 -34.08 -1.09
N ALA A 41 53.36 -34.73 -0.26
CA ALA A 41 54.81 -34.55 -0.14
C ALA A 41 55.58 -34.97 -1.41
N PRO A 42 56.82 -34.48 -1.63
CA PRO A 42 57.51 -34.60 -2.91
C PRO A 42 58.10 -35.99 -3.12
N ALA A 43 57.88 -36.57 -4.31
CA ALA A 43 58.63 -37.70 -4.83
C ALA A 43 59.43 -37.24 -6.09
N PRO A 44 60.67 -37.71 -6.28
CA PRO A 44 61.53 -37.22 -7.35
C PRO A 44 61.28 -37.95 -8.68
N GLY A 45 61.26 -37.19 -9.79
CA GLY A 45 61.77 -37.67 -11.09
C GLY A 45 60.82 -37.61 -12.30
N SER A 46 61.28 -36.86 -13.32
CA SER A 46 61.09 -37.09 -14.77
C SER A 46 59.84 -36.51 -15.48
N PRO A 47 59.89 -36.29 -16.82
CA PRO A 47 60.12 -34.97 -17.43
C PRO A 47 58.83 -34.28 -17.93
N THR A 48 58.95 -32.96 -18.11
CA THR A 48 57.95 -31.99 -18.57
C THR A 48 57.21 -32.39 -19.86
N PRO A 49 55.86 -32.42 -19.87
CA PRO A 49 55.05 -32.29 -21.08
C PRO A 49 54.70 -30.81 -21.33
N GLU A 50 54.69 -30.40 -22.61
CA GLU A 50 54.30 -29.06 -23.07
C GLU A 50 52.93 -28.63 -22.52
N ALA A 51 52.89 -27.43 -21.92
CA ALA A 51 51.67 -26.83 -21.43
C ALA A 51 50.79 -26.36 -22.61
N SER A 52 49.64 -27.02 -22.80
CA SER A 52 48.55 -26.49 -23.61
C SER A 52 47.92 -25.31 -22.87
N THR A 53 47.82 -24.15 -23.53
CA THR A 53 47.19 -22.95 -22.99
C THR A 53 45.69 -23.21 -22.74
N PRO A 54 45.15 -22.89 -21.54
CA PRO A 54 43.72 -23.01 -21.29
C PRO A 54 42.96 -21.97 -22.13
N SER A 55 42.01 -22.44 -22.94
CA SER A 55 41.04 -21.57 -23.62
C SER A 55 40.15 -20.92 -22.56
N VAL A 56 40.23 -19.60 -22.44
CA VAL A 56 39.36 -18.81 -21.56
C VAL A 56 37.96 -18.83 -22.17
N ALA A 57 37.04 -19.58 -21.56
CA ALA A 57 35.63 -19.49 -21.90
C ALA A 57 35.13 -18.07 -21.58
N PRO A 58 34.30 -17.44 -22.44
CA PRO A 58 33.74 -16.14 -22.13
C PRO A 58 32.93 -16.24 -20.83
N SER A 59 33.24 -15.36 -19.88
CA SER A 59 32.44 -15.19 -18.66
C SER A 59 31.02 -14.78 -19.05
N PRO A 60 29.96 -15.33 -18.45
CA PRO A 60 28.61 -14.83 -18.70
C PRO A 60 28.55 -13.36 -18.28
N THR A 61 28.08 -12.50 -19.19
CA THR A 61 27.70 -11.13 -18.84
C THR A 61 26.50 -11.22 -17.87
N PRO A 62 26.49 -10.48 -16.75
CA PRO A 62 25.30 -10.41 -15.90
C PRO A 62 24.12 -9.91 -16.73
N THR A 63 23.01 -10.66 -16.72
CA THR A 63 21.72 -10.15 -17.19
C THR A 63 21.16 -9.25 -16.11
N GLU A 64 20.93 -7.98 -16.45
CA GLU A 64 20.24 -7.03 -15.58
C GLU A 64 18.80 -7.52 -15.37
N ALA A 65 18.34 -7.55 -14.13
CA ALA A 65 16.96 -7.86 -13.82
C ALA A 65 16.09 -6.69 -14.30
N GLU A 66 14.91 -6.99 -14.84
CA GLU A 66 13.94 -5.93 -15.16
C GLU A 66 13.56 -5.18 -13.89
N GLU A 67 13.40 -3.86 -14.01
CA GLU A 67 12.96 -3.03 -12.89
C GLU A 67 11.50 -3.36 -12.57
N PRO A 68 11.12 -3.42 -11.28
CA PRO A 68 9.75 -3.71 -10.87
C PRO A 68 8.79 -2.66 -11.41
N THR A 69 7.63 -3.09 -11.88
CA THR A 69 6.62 -2.19 -12.49
C THR A 69 5.35 -2.17 -11.65
N ALA A 70 4.65 -1.04 -11.63
CA ALA A 70 3.41 -0.91 -10.87
C ALA A 70 2.36 -1.92 -11.34
N ASN A 71 1.75 -2.62 -10.39
CA ASN A 71 0.72 -3.62 -10.63
C ASN A 71 -0.59 -3.29 -9.89
N GLU A 72 -0.49 -2.62 -8.74
CA GLU A 72 -1.64 -2.34 -7.88
C GLU A 72 -1.51 -0.99 -7.16
N VAL A 73 -2.64 -0.30 -7.01
CA VAL A 73 -2.83 0.81 -6.07
C VAL A 73 -3.79 0.33 -4.98
N ALA A 74 -3.25 0.01 -3.80
CA ALA A 74 -4.02 -0.42 -2.64
C ALA A 74 -4.45 0.79 -1.81
N LEU A 75 -5.75 0.97 -1.64
CA LEU A 75 -6.32 2.04 -0.81
C LEU A 75 -6.48 1.56 0.63
N GLY A 76 -6.35 2.49 1.59
CA GLY A 76 -6.41 2.15 3.00
C GLY A 76 -6.74 3.32 3.92
N GLU A 77 -6.76 2.99 5.21
CA GLU A 77 -7.04 3.89 6.32
C GLU A 77 -6.23 5.18 6.30
N GLU A 78 -4.91 5.05 6.20
CA GLU A 78 -3.97 6.17 6.32
C GLU A 78 -3.67 6.83 4.98
N GLY A 79 -4.01 6.17 3.86
CA GLY A 79 -3.53 6.57 2.56
C GLY A 79 -3.71 5.55 1.44
N PHE A 80 -2.79 5.56 0.48
CA PHE A 80 -2.67 4.50 -0.51
C PHE A 80 -1.21 4.09 -0.74
N THR A 81 -1.04 2.88 -1.26
CA THR A 81 0.26 2.30 -1.58
C THR A 81 0.27 1.82 -3.02
N ILE A 82 1.34 2.12 -3.76
CA ILE A 82 1.59 1.58 -5.09
C ILE A 82 2.51 0.38 -4.94
N VAL A 83 2.03 -0.78 -5.37
CA VAL A 83 2.70 -2.07 -5.23
C VAL A 83 3.12 -2.57 -6.61
N ALA A 84 4.34 -3.07 -6.70
CA ALA A 84 4.90 -3.66 -7.90
C ALA A 84 4.37 -5.07 -8.19
N ASP A 85 4.61 -5.54 -9.41
CA ASP A 85 4.33 -6.90 -9.85
C ASP A 85 5.08 -7.99 -9.06
N ASP A 86 6.24 -7.67 -8.49
CA ASP A 86 6.98 -8.55 -7.59
C ASP A 86 6.51 -8.48 -6.12
N GLY A 87 5.50 -7.65 -5.83
CA GLY A 87 4.92 -7.43 -4.51
C GLY A 87 5.69 -6.44 -3.63
N SER A 88 6.74 -5.79 -4.15
CA SER A 88 7.43 -4.72 -3.43
C SER A 88 6.64 -3.41 -3.44
N GLU A 89 6.83 -2.60 -2.41
CA GLU A 89 6.25 -1.25 -2.35
C GLU A 89 7.10 -0.28 -3.19
N LEU A 90 6.46 0.38 -4.15
CA LEU A 90 7.08 1.43 -4.97
C LEU A 90 6.89 2.82 -4.35
N PHE A 91 5.73 3.05 -3.74
CA PHE A 91 5.37 4.35 -3.16
C PHE A 91 4.27 4.20 -2.11
N ALA A 92 4.30 5.04 -1.08
CA ALA A 92 3.24 5.19 -0.09
C ALA A 92 2.91 6.67 0.08
N TYR A 93 1.61 6.97 0.17
CA TYR A 93 1.07 8.30 0.38
C TYR A 93 0.17 8.30 1.60
N GLY A 94 0.36 9.23 2.54
CA GLY A 94 -0.61 9.51 3.59
C GLY A 94 -1.62 10.59 3.19
N TRP A 95 -2.88 10.49 3.58
CA TRP A 95 -3.93 11.46 3.19
C TRP A 95 -3.63 12.93 3.51
N ARG A 96 -2.73 13.17 4.47
CA ARG A 96 -2.30 14.52 4.89
C ARG A 96 -0.94 14.93 4.31
N ASP A 97 -0.27 14.09 3.55
CA ASP A 97 1.01 14.42 2.93
C ASP A 97 0.85 15.35 1.73
N ASP A 98 1.94 16.02 1.33
CA ASP A 98 1.98 16.86 0.14
C ASP A 98 1.72 16.05 -1.15
N ALA A 99 0.92 16.61 -2.05
CA ALA A 99 0.44 15.92 -3.24
C ALA A 99 1.48 15.74 -4.35
N ALA A 100 2.57 16.51 -4.39
CA ALA A 100 3.48 16.48 -5.53
C ALA A 100 4.07 15.09 -5.76
N GLY A 101 4.39 14.37 -4.68
CA GLY A 101 4.86 12.99 -4.75
C GLY A 101 3.78 12.02 -5.23
N ALA A 102 2.55 12.18 -4.73
CA ALA A 102 1.41 11.32 -5.08
C ALA A 102 1.04 11.41 -6.56
N VAL A 103 0.91 12.63 -7.10
CA VAL A 103 0.57 12.84 -8.50
C VAL A 103 1.65 12.27 -9.41
N SER A 104 2.93 12.53 -9.12
CA SER A 104 4.04 11.94 -9.89
C SER A 104 4.01 10.42 -9.88
N ALA A 105 3.85 9.81 -8.70
CA ALA A 105 3.86 8.37 -8.56
C ALA A 105 2.65 7.70 -9.23
N LEU A 106 1.46 8.31 -9.17
CA LEU A 106 0.27 7.84 -9.88
C LEU A 106 0.40 7.98 -11.39
N THR A 107 0.96 9.10 -11.88
CA THR A 107 1.26 9.29 -13.31
C THR A 107 2.24 8.24 -13.82
N ASP A 108 3.29 7.94 -13.07
CA ASP A 108 4.26 6.90 -13.44
C ASP A 108 3.63 5.50 -13.40
N ALA A 109 2.81 5.20 -12.39
CA ALA A 109 2.14 3.92 -12.25
C ALA A 109 1.12 3.67 -13.37
N PHE A 110 0.25 4.65 -13.65
CA PHE A 110 -0.77 4.52 -14.69
C PHE A 110 -0.23 4.76 -16.11
N GLY A 111 1.00 5.29 -16.23
CA GLY A 111 1.66 5.51 -17.52
C GLY A 111 1.05 6.64 -18.35
N SER A 112 0.21 7.48 -17.74
CA SER A 112 -0.47 8.59 -18.40
C SER A 112 -0.64 9.79 -17.45
N GLU A 113 -0.59 11.00 -18.01
CA GLU A 113 -0.86 12.24 -17.28
C GLU A 113 -2.36 12.35 -16.96
N PRO A 114 -2.75 12.78 -15.75
CA PRO A 114 -4.15 13.01 -15.42
C PRO A 114 -4.71 14.21 -16.19
N SER A 115 -6.02 14.22 -16.41
CA SER A 115 -6.70 15.48 -16.70
C SER A 115 -6.92 16.27 -15.42
N GLU A 116 -6.55 17.54 -15.43
CA GLU A 116 -6.71 18.43 -14.28
C GLU A 116 -7.96 19.30 -14.39
N SER A 117 -8.69 19.46 -13.28
CA SER A 117 -9.75 20.46 -13.16
C SER A 117 -9.88 20.97 -11.72
N VAL A 118 -10.49 22.14 -11.54
CA VAL A 118 -10.77 22.67 -10.21
C VAL A 118 -12.15 22.21 -9.75
N TYR A 119 -12.20 21.63 -8.55
CA TYR A 119 -13.42 21.33 -7.83
C TYR A 119 -13.61 22.35 -6.71
N GLU A 120 -14.58 23.24 -6.84
CA GLU A 120 -14.86 24.29 -5.86
C GLU A 120 -15.36 23.68 -4.54
N GLY A 121 -14.71 24.05 -3.44
CA GLY A 121 -15.13 23.68 -2.09
C GLY A 121 -16.18 24.63 -1.53
N ASP A 122 -16.42 24.55 -0.22
CA ASP A 122 -17.26 25.54 0.48
C ASP A 122 -16.42 26.70 1.07
N GLY A 123 -15.09 26.65 0.91
CA GLY A 123 -14.14 27.65 1.41
C GLY A 123 -14.01 27.70 2.94
N THR A 124 -14.66 26.80 3.67
CA THR A 124 -14.70 26.79 5.14
C THR A 124 -14.26 25.46 5.73
N HIS A 125 -15.02 24.39 5.48
CA HIS A 125 -14.73 23.02 5.93
C HIS A 125 -13.98 22.24 4.86
N PHE A 126 -14.27 22.56 3.59
CA PHE A 126 -13.63 21.95 2.44
C PHE A 126 -12.87 23.01 1.63
N PRO A 127 -11.57 22.81 1.35
CA PRO A 127 -10.84 23.67 0.44
C PRO A 127 -11.39 23.52 -0.98
N ASP A 128 -11.04 24.45 -1.87
CA ASP A 128 -11.05 24.13 -3.30
C ASP A 128 -10.04 23.01 -3.54
N TYR A 129 -10.30 22.11 -4.49
CA TYR A 129 -9.39 21.03 -4.83
C TYR A 129 -8.94 21.14 -6.28
N THR A 130 -7.69 20.77 -6.54
CA THR A 130 -7.30 20.27 -7.84
C THR A 130 -7.70 18.81 -7.90
N SER A 131 -8.46 18.45 -8.94
CA SER A 131 -8.77 17.07 -9.28
C SER A 131 -7.80 16.59 -10.34
N TYR A 132 -7.18 15.45 -10.11
CA TYR A 132 -6.30 14.72 -11.01
C TYR A 132 -7.02 13.45 -11.43
N THR A 133 -7.51 13.40 -12.67
CA THR A 133 -8.40 12.32 -13.13
C THR A 133 -7.72 11.44 -14.18
N TRP A 134 -7.73 10.15 -13.91
CA TRP A 134 -7.48 9.07 -14.86
C TRP A 134 -8.79 8.30 -15.10
N ASP A 135 -8.84 7.44 -16.12
CA ASP A 135 -10.04 6.64 -16.39
C ASP A 135 -10.32 5.69 -15.22
N GLY A 136 -11.42 5.90 -14.50
CA GLY A 136 -11.80 5.08 -13.35
C GLY A 136 -11.18 5.49 -11.99
N PHE A 137 -10.33 6.52 -11.94
CA PHE A 137 -9.69 6.96 -10.70
C PHE A 137 -9.51 8.48 -10.66
N THR A 138 -9.84 9.11 -9.53
CA THR A 138 -9.62 10.54 -9.31
C THR A 138 -8.97 10.77 -7.96
N TYR A 139 -7.86 11.50 -7.95
CA TYR A 139 -7.23 12.03 -6.76
C TYR A 139 -7.56 13.52 -6.62
N PHE A 140 -7.98 13.92 -5.43
CA PHE A 140 -8.30 15.31 -5.12
C PHE A 140 -7.30 15.81 -4.09
N ASP A 141 -6.67 16.95 -4.37
CA ASP A 141 -5.80 17.63 -3.41
C ASP A 141 -6.21 19.08 -3.22
N MET A 142 -6.12 19.57 -1.99
CA MET A 142 -6.46 20.95 -1.68
C MET A 142 -5.64 21.96 -2.47
N ILE A 143 -6.25 23.09 -2.80
CA ILE A 143 -5.58 24.27 -3.35
C ILE A 143 -5.22 25.19 -2.18
N PRO A 144 -3.92 25.39 -1.87
CA PRO A 144 -3.51 26.33 -0.84
C PRO A 144 -3.91 27.75 -1.21
N THR A 145 -4.45 28.49 -0.24
CA THR A 145 -4.78 29.91 -0.40
C THR A 145 -3.86 30.77 0.46
N GLU A 146 -3.42 31.91 -0.08
CA GLU A 146 -2.54 32.82 0.65
C GLU A 146 -3.26 33.37 1.90
N GLY A 147 -2.65 33.16 3.07
CA GLY A 147 -3.25 33.56 4.35
C GLY A 147 -4.46 32.73 4.79
N GLY A 148 -4.76 31.65 4.06
CA GLY A 148 -5.80 30.68 4.42
C GLY A 148 -5.32 29.65 5.45
N LYS A 149 -6.21 28.69 5.73
CA LYS A 149 -5.90 27.53 6.57
C LYS A 149 -4.74 26.72 5.98
N SER A 150 -3.85 26.26 6.83
CA SER A 150 -2.85 25.26 6.48
C SER A 150 -3.50 23.90 6.20
N ARG A 151 -2.76 23.01 5.53
CA ARG A 151 -3.21 21.65 5.21
C ARG A 151 -3.72 20.90 6.43
N ASP A 152 -2.99 21.03 7.54
CA ASP A 152 -3.30 20.36 8.80
C ASP A 152 -4.58 20.88 9.47
N GLU A 153 -5.10 22.03 9.05
CA GLU A 153 -6.34 22.61 9.57
C GLU A 153 -7.58 22.21 8.74
N TYR A 154 -7.40 21.58 7.58
CA TYR A 154 -8.51 21.02 6.82
C TYR A 154 -8.81 19.59 7.29
N SER A 155 -10.10 19.28 7.41
CA SER A 155 -10.54 17.94 7.78
C SER A 155 -10.35 16.94 6.65
N ILE A 156 -10.37 17.40 5.39
CA ILE A 156 -10.12 16.57 4.20
C ILE A 156 -9.17 17.34 3.27
N PRO A 157 -7.85 17.32 3.52
CA PRO A 157 -6.89 18.00 2.65
C PRO A 157 -6.69 17.27 1.31
N SER A 158 -6.88 15.95 1.29
CA SER A 158 -6.95 15.15 0.07
C SER A 158 -7.93 14.00 0.22
N TYR A 159 -8.33 13.41 -0.90
CA TYR A 159 -9.08 12.15 -0.93
C TYR A 159 -9.02 11.53 -2.34
N VAL A 160 -9.48 10.29 -2.47
CA VAL A 160 -9.63 9.61 -3.75
C VAL A 160 -11.06 9.11 -3.96
N THR A 161 -11.42 8.99 -5.23
CA THR A 161 -12.63 8.30 -5.68
C THR A 161 -12.24 7.35 -6.79
N MET A 162 -12.65 6.08 -6.68
CA MET A 162 -12.59 5.13 -7.78
C MET A 162 -13.99 4.93 -8.38
N THR A 163 -14.03 4.82 -9.69
CA THR A 163 -15.22 4.48 -10.50
C THR A 163 -14.93 3.32 -11.46
N GLY A 164 -13.68 2.85 -11.50
CA GLY A 164 -13.25 1.64 -12.20
C GLY A 164 -12.32 0.80 -11.32
N GLN A 165 -12.15 -0.48 -11.68
CA GLN A 165 -11.32 -1.43 -10.92
C GLN A 165 -9.84 -1.41 -11.34
N ALA A 166 -9.51 -0.74 -12.45
CA ALA A 166 -8.16 -0.64 -12.97
C ALA A 166 -8.00 0.61 -13.83
N VAL A 167 -6.77 1.12 -13.89
CA VAL A 167 -6.35 2.23 -14.74
C VAL A 167 -5.17 1.74 -15.58
N ASP A 168 -5.31 1.71 -16.90
CA ASP A 168 -4.23 1.31 -17.83
C ASP A 168 -3.53 -0.04 -17.50
N GLY A 169 -4.26 -0.96 -16.84
CA GLY A 169 -3.77 -2.29 -16.45
C GLY A 169 -3.27 -2.41 -15.01
N VAL A 170 -3.14 -1.30 -14.28
CA VAL A 170 -2.86 -1.27 -12.84
C VAL A 170 -4.18 -1.42 -12.08
N THR A 171 -4.27 -2.42 -11.20
CA THR A 171 -5.48 -2.68 -10.40
C THR A 171 -5.61 -1.61 -9.32
N VAL A 172 -6.80 -1.10 -9.06
CA VAL A 172 -7.08 -0.28 -7.87
C VAL A 172 -7.90 -1.10 -6.89
N THR A 173 -7.33 -1.37 -5.72
CA THR A 173 -7.89 -2.30 -4.73
C THR A 173 -8.36 -1.51 -3.51
N PRO A 174 -9.68 -1.44 -3.25
CA PRO A 174 -10.19 -0.94 -1.99
C PRO A 174 -10.12 -2.04 -0.91
N GLU A 175 -10.28 -1.62 0.34
CA GLU A 175 -10.41 -2.52 1.49
C GLU A 175 -11.74 -3.29 1.46
N PHE A 176 -11.86 -4.28 2.35
CA PHE A 176 -13.10 -5.01 2.63
C PHE A 176 -13.70 -5.78 1.43
N ASP A 177 -12.85 -6.19 0.49
CA ASP A 177 -13.25 -6.89 -0.74
C ASP A 177 -14.29 -6.10 -1.57
N LEU A 178 -14.30 -4.77 -1.43
CA LEU A 178 -15.16 -3.89 -2.20
C LEU A 178 -14.74 -3.88 -3.68
N ALA A 179 -15.71 -3.70 -4.57
CA ALA A 179 -15.47 -3.63 -6.00
C ALA A 179 -16.56 -2.81 -6.70
N ILE A 180 -16.19 -2.17 -7.81
CA ILE A 180 -17.16 -1.54 -8.69
C ILE A 180 -18.02 -2.62 -9.35
N GLY A 181 -19.33 -2.41 -9.40
CA GLY A 181 -20.31 -3.33 -9.97
C GLY A 181 -20.92 -4.34 -8.99
N LEU A 182 -20.49 -4.37 -7.72
CA LEU A 182 -21.18 -5.17 -6.70
C LEU A 182 -22.63 -4.70 -6.54
N THR A 183 -23.57 -5.61 -6.38
CA THR A 183 -24.96 -5.28 -6.04
C THR A 183 -25.06 -4.77 -4.60
N ALA A 184 -26.11 -4.01 -4.28
CA ALA A 184 -26.38 -3.58 -2.91
C ALA A 184 -26.44 -4.75 -1.90
N ASP A 185 -26.98 -5.90 -2.30
CA ASP A 185 -27.03 -7.09 -1.44
C ASP A 185 -25.66 -7.73 -1.21
N GLU A 186 -24.77 -7.71 -2.21
CA GLU A 186 -23.38 -8.14 -2.05
C GLU A 186 -22.63 -7.19 -1.11
N VAL A 187 -22.81 -5.87 -1.23
CA VAL A 187 -22.21 -4.90 -0.30
C VAL A 187 -22.70 -5.13 1.13
N ARG A 188 -24.00 -5.36 1.34
CA ARG A 188 -24.54 -5.71 2.67
C ARG A 188 -23.91 -6.98 3.24
N ALA A 189 -23.61 -7.96 2.39
CA ALA A 189 -22.96 -9.20 2.82
C ALA A 189 -21.50 -9.00 3.27
N LEU A 190 -20.83 -7.92 2.82
CA LEU A 190 -19.50 -7.52 3.28
C LEU A 190 -19.52 -6.86 4.67
N GLY A 191 -20.69 -6.53 5.20
CA GLY A 191 -20.86 -6.04 6.58
C GLY A 191 -20.47 -4.57 6.78
N PRO A 192 -21.11 -3.62 6.07
CA PRO A 192 -20.93 -2.19 6.33
C PRO A 192 -21.41 -1.84 7.74
N ASP A 193 -20.77 -0.85 8.36
CA ASP A 193 -21.17 -0.36 9.69
C ASP A 193 -22.46 0.47 9.63
N LYS A 194 -22.68 1.16 8.50
CA LYS A 194 -23.85 2.01 8.29
C LYS A 194 -24.34 1.95 6.84
N GLU A 195 -25.66 1.97 6.69
CA GLU A 195 -26.37 2.14 5.42
C GLU A 195 -27.29 3.36 5.57
N LEU A 196 -27.20 4.31 4.64
CA LEU A 196 -28.06 5.49 4.58
C LEU A 196 -28.84 5.51 3.27
N ALA A 197 -30.13 5.79 3.36
CA ALA A 197 -30.93 6.10 2.17
C ALA A 197 -30.63 7.54 1.73
N MET A 198 -30.07 7.69 0.54
CA MET A 198 -29.77 8.95 -0.11
C MET A 198 -31.05 9.57 -0.69
N PRO A 199 -31.09 10.90 -0.95
CA PRO A 199 -32.30 11.59 -1.43
C PRO A 199 -32.85 11.09 -2.78
N ASP A 200 -32.01 10.47 -3.60
CA ASP A 200 -32.34 9.79 -4.86
C ASP A 200 -32.97 8.39 -4.64
N GLY A 201 -32.97 7.89 -3.40
CA GLY A 201 -33.59 6.64 -2.98
C GLY A 201 -32.61 5.50 -2.78
N GLU A 202 -31.31 5.72 -3.01
CA GLU A 202 -30.32 4.66 -3.01
C GLU A 202 -29.54 4.50 -1.71
N PRO A 203 -29.06 3.28 -1.42
CA PRO A 203 -28.20 3.07 -0.28
C PRO A 203 -26.78 3.60 -0.55
N ARG A 204 -26.31 4.46 0.34
CA ARG A 204 -24.88 4.68 0.56
C ARG A 204 -24.43 3.82 1.73
N PHE A 205 -23.36 3.06 1.55
CA PHE A 205 -22.77 2.23 2.59
C PHE A 205 -21.47 2.85 3.10
N PHE A 206 -21.21 2.68 4.39
CA PHE A 206 -20.01 3.16 5.06
C PHE A 206 -19.34 2.01 5.82
N PHE A 207 -18.02 1.92 5.67
CA PHE A 207 -17.18 0.92 6.33
C PHE A 207 -16.16 1.60 7.24
N ALA A 208 -15.76 0.92 8.31
CA ALA A 208 -14.80 1.39 9.29
C ALA A 208 -15.11 2.81 9.78
N ILE A 209 -16.36 3.06 10.17
CA ILE A 209 -16.79 4.40 10.64
C ILE A 209 -16.14 4.78 11.97
N ASP A 210 -15.66 3.79 12.73
CA ASP A 210 -14.91 3.96 13.97
C ASP A 210 -13.55 4.62 13.75
N ARG A 211 -13.03 4.68 12.53
CA ARG A 211 -11.83 5.48 12.19
C ARG A 211 -12.02 6.99 12.38
N ALA A 212 -13.27 7.44 12.47
CA ALA A 212 -13.61 8.81 12.82
C ALA A 212 -13.96 8.97 14.32
N ASP A 213 -14.02 7.88 15.10
CA ASP A 213 -14.34 7.94 16.52
C ASP A 213 -13.22 8.63 17.30
N GLY A 214 -13.46 9.89 17.69
CA GLY A 214 -12.47 10.71 18.40
C GLY A 214 -12.15 12.01 17.69
N ALA A 215 -12.53 12.13 16.41
CA ALA A 215 -12.23 13.29 15.58
C ALA A 215 -12.90 14.60 16.03
N GLY A 216 -14.03 14.56 16.75
CA GLY A 216 -14.66 15.73 17.38
C GLY A 216 -14.67 17.02 16.52
N GLU A 217 -14.73 18.20 17.16
CA GLU A 217 -14.48 19.49 16.46
C GLU A 217 -12.98 19.81 16.35
N ASN A 218 -12.11 19.09 17.08
CA ASN A 218 -10.67 19.37 17.21
C ASN A 218 -9.83 18.09 17.48
N GLY A 219 -10.41 16.91 17.31
CA GLY A 219 -9.70 15.64 17.46
C GLY A 219 -8.92 15.31 16.20
N GLU A 220 -7.86 14.52 16.38
CA GLU A 220 -7.14 13.96 15.25
C GLU A 220 -8.06 12.94 14.56
N LEU A 221 -8.14 13.02 13.23
CA LEU A 221 -8.79 11.98 12.44
C LEU A 221 -7.86 10.77 12.44
N ASP A 222 -8.32 9.67 13.02
CA ASP A 222 -7.50 8.46 13.13
C ASP A 222 -7.41 7.71 11.79
N GLY A 223 -8.37 7.91 10.87
CA GLY A 223 -8.28 7.35 9.53
C GLY A 223 -9.43 7.68 8.58
N TYR A 224 -9.31 7.24 7.34
CA TYR A 224 -10.35 7.38 6.31
C TYR A 224 -11.21 6.12 6.19
N SER A 225 -12.48 6.33 5.88
CA SER A 225 -13.50 5.29 5.72
C SER A 225 -13.89 5.16 4.23
N PRO A 226 -14.16 3.94 3.73
CA PRO A 226 -14.79 3.76 2.43
C PRO A 226 -16.25 4.19 2.45
N TRP A 227 -16.61 5.08 1.53
CA TRP A 227 -17.98 5.48 1.22
C TRP A 227 -18.36 4.86 -0.12
N VAL A 228 -19.39 4.03 -0.13
CA VAL A 228 -19.78 3.22 -1.29
C VAL A 228 -21.12 3.70 -1.81
N ASP A 229 -21.13 4.17 -3.05
CA ASP A 229 -22.31 4.68 -3.75
C ASP A 229 -22.78 3.68 -4.81
N THR A 230 -24.09 3.42 -4.86
CA THR A 230 -24.74 2.64 -5.92
C THR A 230 -25.37 3.54 -6.99
N ASP A 231 -25.75 2.97 -8.15
CA ASP A 231 -26.49 3.66 -9.23
C ASP A 231 -27.98 3.28 -9.23
N PRO A 232 -28.91 4.25 -9.38
CA PRO A 232 -30.33 4.02 -9.12
C PRO A 232 -31.02 3.22 -10.21
N ALA A 233 -30.41 3.10 -11.37
CA ALA A 233 -30.92 2.31 -12.48
C ALA A 233 -30.55 0.84 -12.35
N ASP A 234 -29.32 0.55 -11.91
CA ASP A 234 -28.74 -0.80 -11.95
C ASP A 234 -28.49 -1.41 -10.55
N GLU A 235 -28.68 -0.64 -9.46
CA GLU A 235 -28.50 -1.02 -8.04
C GLU A 235 -27.11 -1.63 -7.73
N THR A 236 -26.10 -1.22 -8.51
CA THR A 236 -24.71 -1.67 -8.36
C THR A 236 -23.80 -0.53 -7.92
N VAL A 237 -22.72 -0.85 -7.22
CA VAL A 237 -21.65 0.08 -6.84
C VAL A 237 -21.07 0.74 -8.08
N VAL A 238 -21.07 2.07 -8.10
CA VAL A 238 -20.48 2.88 -9.18
C VAL A 238 -19.36 3.78 -8.71
N SER A 239 -19.24 4.00 -7.40
CA SER A 239 -18.19 4.81 -6.81
C SER A 239 -17.82 4.33 -5.43
N ILE A 240 -16.52 4.31 -5.15
CA ILE A 240 -15.97 4.12 -3.80
C ILE A 240 -15.04 5.30 -3.52
N SER A 241 -15.32 6.05 -2.46
CA SER A 241 -14.52 7.20 -2.05
C SER A 241 -13.91 6.97 -0.67
N TYR A 242 -12.64 7.32 -0.50
CA TYR A 242 -11.97 7.26 0.79
C TYR A 242 -12.01 8.64 1.45
N ARG A 243 -12.83 8.79 2.50
CA ARG A 243 -13.01 10.06 3.20
C ARG A 243 -13.25 9.83 4.68
N PRO A 244 -12.92 10.79 5.56
CA PRO A 244 -13.35 10.75 6.95
C PRO A 244 -14.86 10.57 7.05
N TYR A 245 -15.30 9.70 7.95
CA TYR A 245 -16.72 9.58 8.27
C TYR A 245 -17.18 10.75 9.17
N TYR A 246 -18.37 11.27 8.91
CA TYR A 246 -19.06 12.22 9.79
C TYR A 246 -20.51 11.77 9.96
N ASP A 247 -21.10 11.97 11.14
CA ASP A 247 -22.53 11.75 11.31
C ASP A 247 -23.33 12.83 10.53
N PHE A 248 -24.25 12.37 9.68
CA PHE A 248 -25.16 13.19 8.85
C PHE A 248 -26.60 13.16 9.39
#